data_AF-A0A024S2K7-F1
#
_entry.id   AF-A0A024S2K7-F1
#
_cell.length_a   1.000
_cell.length_b   1.000
_cell.length_c   1.000
_cell.angle_alpha   90.00
_cell.angle_beta   90.00
_cell.angle_gamma   90.00
#
_symmetry.space_group_name_H-M   'P 1'
#
loop_
_entity.id
_entity.type
_entity.pdbx_description
1 polymer ?
#
loop_
_entity_poly.entity_id
_entity_poly.type
_entity_poly.pdbx_seq_one_letter_code
_entity_poly.pdbx_strand_id
1 'polypeptide(L)'
;MNPDWQYTLIGQRGGDDFVNSHFGAGSRIAQAYHNLTNVGMKSDLLRYLVLGVQGGVYTDTDTVALKPVDAWIPQPLVVGIEFDRRDGGPWADIPHWLQFCQWTIAAAPGHPVFGRMVDRVLRSLDDLSAAHGGVSVEELRPESFEVMNSTGPAAWTDVVFEQLQEYNPLLNDTQDLSFMEEPTLIGDILILPIDGFGMGQDHSASTNDGSIPEAAMMRHLFTGSWRDE
;
A
#
# COMPACT_ATOMS: atom_id res chain seq x y z
N MET A 1 -22.75 3.45 -5.46
CA MET A 1 -21.50 3.44 -6.25
C MET A 1 -21.12 1.98 -6.46
N ASN A 2 -20.60 1.60 -7.65
CA ASN A 2 -20.17 0.24 -8.05
C ASN A 2 -21.19 -0.91 -7.84
N PRO A 3 -22.40 -0.85 -8.43
CA PRO A 3 -23.42 -1.89 -8.26
C PRO A 3 -23.02 -3.27 -8.83
N ASP A 4 -22.13 -3.28 -9.83
CA ASP A 4 -21.68 -4.51 -10.52
C ASP A 4 -20.39 -5.10 -9.92
N TRP A 5 -19.92 -4.54 -8.81
CA TRP A 5 -18.73 -5.00 -8.11
C TRP A 5 -19.08 -5.88 -6.90
N GLN A 6 -18.28 -6.92 -6.68
CA GLN A 6 -18.35 -7.72 -5.47
C GLN A 6 -17.53 -7.07 -4.36
N TYR A 7 -18.18 -6.79 -3.24
CA TYR A 7 -17.54 -6.28 -2.03
C TYR A 7 -17.26 -7.42 -1.06
N THR A 8 -16.01 -7.53 -0.61
CA THR A 8 -15.59 -8.56 0.36
C THR A 8 -14.83 -7.90 1.51
N LEU A 9 -15.39 -7.97 2.71
CA LEU A 9 -14.65 -7.66 3.94
C LEU A 9 -13.93 -8.92 4.40
N ILE A 10 -12.60 -8.90 4.44
CA ILE A 10 -11.79 -10.04 4.84
C ILE A 10 -11.43 -9.89 6.32
N GLY A 11 -12.20 -10.57 7.18
CA GLY A 11 -11.84 -10.73 8.59
C GLY A 11 -10.76 -11.79 8.80
N GLN A 12 -10.30 -11.95 10.04
CA GLN A 12 -9.22 -12.88 10.42
C GLN A 12 -9.35 -14.28 9.82
N ARG A 13 -10.51 -14.94 10.02
CA ARG A 13 -10.76 -16.28 9.45
C ARG A 13 -10.67 -16.30 7.93
N GLY A 14 -11.19 -15.27 7.26
CA GLY A 14 -11.13 -15.16 5.81
C GLY A 14 -9.69 -15.00 5.30
N GLY A 15 -8.86 -14.24 6.03
CA GLY A 15 -7.43 -14.11 5.74
C GLY A 15 -6.70 -15.43 5.92
N ASP A 16 -6.93 -16.13 7.04
CA ASP A 16 -6.32 -17.43 7.31
C ASP A 16 -6.71 -18.46 6.24
N ASP A 17 -7.99 -18.56 5.91
CA ASP A 17 -8.52 -19.46 4.88
C ASP A 17 -7.90 -19.13 3.51
N PHE A 18 -7.85 -17.85 3.14
CA PHE A 18 -7.26 -17.38 1.88
C PHE A 18 -5.78 -17.75 1.76
N VAL A 19 -4.99 -17.48 2.80
CA VAL A 19 -3.54 -17.73 2.78
C VAL A 19 -3.26 -19.23 2.71
N ASN A 20 -3.97 -20.04 3.51
CA ASN A 20 -3.81 -21.48 3.52
C ASN A 20 -4.20 -22.11 2.19
N SER A 21 -5.27 -21.65 1.54
CA SER A 21 -5.75 -22.23 0.27
C SER A 21 -4.86 -21.91 -0.92
N HIS A 22 -4.21 -20.73 -0.95
CA HIS A 22 -3.43 -20.28 -2.11
C HIS A 22 -1.93 -20.56 -1.99
N PHE A 23 -1.36 -20.52 -0.79
CA PHE A 23 0.09 -20.67 -0.58
C PHE A 23 0.46 -21.99 0.10
N GLY A 24 -0.52 -22.68 0.71
CA GLY A 24 -0.31 -23.92 1.47
C GLY A 24 0.20 -23.64 2.89
N ALA A 25 -0.38 -24.35 3.86
CA ALA A 25 -0.15 -24.11 5.30
C ALA A 25 1.33 -24.27 5.74
N GLY A 26 2.13 -25.05 5.02
CA GLY A 26 3.55 -25.25 5.31
C GLY A 26 4.48 -24.23 4.63
N SER A 27 3.97 -23.32 3.81
CA SER A 27 4.79 -22.34 3.10
C SER A 27 5.35 -21.29 4.04
N ARG A 28 6.47 -20.67 3.65
CA ARG A 28 7.06 -19.54 4.37
C ARG A 28 6.08 -18.35 4.45
N ILE A 29 5.30 -18.11 3.40
CA ILE A 29 4.27 -17.06 3.37
C ILE A 29 3.19 -17.34 4.43
N ALA A 30 2.65 -18.56 4.47
CA ALA A 30 1.64 -18.92 5.46
C ALA A 30 2.18 -18.83 6.89
N GLN A 31 3.38 -19.34 7.14
CA GLN A 31 4.03 -19.23 8.46
C GLN A 31 4.23 -17.78 8.89
N ALA A 32 4.74 -16.92 7.99
CA ALA A 32 4.92 -15.50 8.28
C ALA A 32 3.58 -14.82 8.61
N TYR A 33 2.55 -15.03 7.77
CA TYR A 33 1.23 -14.44 7.98
C TYR A 33 0.57 -14.89 9.29
N HIS A 34 0.66 -16.18 9.63
CA HIS A 34 0.06 -16.73 10.84
C HIS A 34 0.77 -16.29 12.11
N ASN A 35 2.09 -16.13 12.05
CA ASN A 35 2.91 -15.75 13.20
C ASN A 35 2.96 -14.23 13.42
N LEU A 36 2.50 -13.40 12.47
CA LEU A 36 2.41 -11.95 12.68
C LEU A 36 1.35 -11.61 13.74
N THR A 37 1.81 -11.06 14.86
CA THR A 37 0.93 -10.61 15.96
C THR A 37 0.54 -9.14 15.84
N ASN A 38 1.36 -8.31 15.17
CA ASN A 38 0.99 -6.93 14.86
C ASN A 38 -0.10 -6.90 13.77
N VAL A 39 -1.28 -6.38 14.12
CA VAL A 39 -2.47 -6.36 13.24
C VAL A 39 -2.25 -5.54 11.98
N GLY A 40 -1.55 -4.40 12.07
CA GLY A 40 -1.20 -3.56 10.93
C GLY A 40 -0.34 -4.31 9.91
N MET A 41 0.77 -4.89 10.37
CA MET A 41 1.67 -5.68 9.52
C MET A 41 0.97 -6.89 8.89
N LYS A 42 0.09 -7.56 9.66
CA LYS A 42 -0.69 -8.69 9.15
C LYS A 42 -1.68 -8.26 8.07
N SER A 43 -2.33 -7.11 8.24
CA SER A 43 -3.24 -6.51 7.25
C SER A 43 -2.50 -6.07 5.98
N ASP A 44 -1.35 -5.41 6.13
CA ASP A 44 -0.47 -5.03 5.03
C ASP A 44 -0.05 -6.25 4.20
N LEU A 45 0.44 -7.33 4.85
CA LEU A 45 0.79 -8.54 4.12
C LEU A 45 -0.43 -9.15 3.41
N LEU A 46 -1.60 -9.19 4.07
CA LEU A 46 -2.81 -9.76 3.47
C LEU A 46 -3.23 -9.04 2.19
N ARG A 47 -3.23 -7.70 2.19
CA ARG A 47 -3.65 -6.94 1.00
C ARG A 47 -2.75 -7.23 -0.20
N TYR A 48 -1.44 -7.36 0.01
CA TYR A 48 -0.50 -7.71 -1.07
C TYR A 48 -0.74 -9.13 -1.59
N LEU A 49 -1.00 -10.09 -0.70
CA LEU A 49 -1.29 -11.47 -1.08
C LEU A 49 -2.61 -11.57 -1.87
N VAL A 50 -3.66 -10.87 -1.43
CA VAL A 50 -4.96 -10.86 -2.11
C VAL A 50 -4.85 -10.21 -3.48
N LEU A 51 -4.29 -9.00 -3.57
CA LEU A 51 -4.12 -8.31 -4.85
C LEU A 51 -3.20 -9.09 -5.82
N GLY A 52 -2.13 -9.71 -5.30
CA GLY A 52 -1.23 -10.53 -6.11
C GLY A 52 -1.92 -11.73 -6.75
N VAL A 53 -2.87 -12.37 -6.05
CA VAL A 53 -3.58 -13.56 -6.56
C VAL A 53 -4.83 -13.20 -7.35
N GLN A 54 -5.65 -12.29 -6.83
CA GLN A 54 -6.99 -12.01 -7.35
C GLN A 54 -7.06 -10.70 -8.16
N GLY A 55 -6.13 -9.77 -7.95
CA GLY A 55 -6.24 -8.41 -8.46
C GLY A 55 -7.45 -7.68 -7.86
N GLY A 56 -8.00 -6.75 -8.63
CA GLY A 56 -9.13 -5.92 -8.22
C GLY A 56 -8.69 -4.65 -7.51
N VAL A 57 -9.52 -4.16 -6.59
CA VAL A 57 -9.26 -2.96 -5.80
C VAL A 57 -9.27 -3.32 -4.33
N TYR A 58 -8.17 -3.02 -3.65
CA TYR A 58 -8.11 -2.97 -2.20
C TYR A 58 -8.34 -1.53 -1.74
N THR A 59 -9.08 -1.35 -0.65
CA THR A 59 -9.15 -0.08 0.05
C THR A 59 -9.42 -0.30 1.54
N ASP A 60 -8.85 0.54 2.40
CA ASP A 60 -9.08 0.51 3.84
C ASP A 60 -10.56 0.78 4.17
N THR A 61 -11.01 0.27 5.33
CA THR A 61 -12.42 0.31 5.73
C THR A 61 -12.94 1.71 6.02
N ASP A 62 -12.06 2.67 6.29
CA ASP A 62 -12.36 4.07 6.55
C ASP A 62 -12.07 4.97 5.35
N THR A 63 -12.38 4.46 4.15
CA THR A 63 -12.32 5.22 2.90
C THR A 63 -13.70 5.44 2.31
N VAL A 64 -13.81 6.49 1.48
CA VAL A 64 -15.02 6.82 0.73
C VAL A 64 -14.67 6.92 -0.74
N ALA A 65 -15.39 6.16 -1.57
CA ALA A 65 -15.31 6.30 -3.01
C ALA A 65 -16.01 7.60 -3.46
N LEU A 66 -15.27 8.44 -4.19
CA LEU A 66 -15.76 9.68 -4.78
C LEU A 66 -16.22 9.45 -6.23
N LYS A 67 -15.63 8.46 -6.91
CA LYS A 67 -15.98 8.03 -8.25
C LYS A 67 -16.15 6.51 -8.30
N PRO A 68 -17.04 6.00 -9.18
CA PRO A 68 -17.11 4.57 -9.39
C PRO A 68 -15.78 4.03 -9.95
N VAL A 69 -15.42 2.80 -9.60
CA VAL A 69 -14.18 2.14 -10.04
C VAL A 69 -14.14 2.03 -11.56
N ASP A 70 -15.28 1.86 -12.22
CA ASP A 70 -15.38 1.82 -13.69
C ASP A 70 -15.01 3.14 -14.37
N ALA A 71 -14.94 4.25 -13.62
CA ALA A 71 -14.46 5.54 -14.11
C ALA A 71 -12.95 5.74 -13.92
N TRP A 72 -12.25 4.80 -13.27
CA TRP A 72 -10.80 4.87 -13.09
C TRP A 72 -10.12 4.47 -14.39
N ILE A 73 -8.92 4.98 -14.64
CA ILE A 73 -8.14 4.61 -15.82
C ILE A 73 -7.61 3.19 -15.59
N PRO A 74 -8.07 2.17 -16.34
CA PRO A 74 -7.69 0.79 -16.07
C PRO A 74 -6.24 0.56 -16.52
N GLN A 75 -5.38 0.18 -15.58
CA GLN A 75 -3.99 -0.22 -15.85
C GLN A 75 -3.62 -1.46 -15.00
N PRO A 76 -2.60 -2.24 -15.40
CA PRO A 76 -2.17 -3.40 -14.65
C PRO A 76 -1.81 -3.12 -13.19
N LEU A 77 -1.30 -1.93 -12.89
CA LEU A 77 -1.20 -1.40 -11.53
C LEU A 77 -1.59 0.09 -11.52
N VAL A 78 -2.40 0.49 -10.54
CA VAL A 78 -2.71 1.89 -10.23
C VAL A 78 -2.34 2.16 -8.78
N VAL A 79 -1.44 3.12 -8.58
CA VAL A 79 -1.02 3.62 -7.27
C VAL A 79 -1.30 5.11 -7.19
N GLY A 80 -1.64 5.60 -6.00
CA GLY A 80 -1.76 7.03 -5.73
C GLY A 80 -0.56 7.53 -4.94
N ILE A 81 -0.27 8.82 -5.02
CA ILE A 81 0.63 9.47 -4.07
C ILE A 81 -0.15 9.71 -2.78
N GLU A 82 0.39 9.28 -1.63
CA GLU A 82 -0.16 9.67 -0.33
C GLU A 82 0.60 10.82 0.30
N PHE A 83 1.92 10.90 0.11
CA PHE A 83 2.74 12.00 0.62
C PHE A 83 3.67 12.52 -0.47
N ASP A 84 3.76 13.84 -0.55
CA ASP A 84 4.70 14.58 -1.39
C ASP A 84 5.26 15.76 -0.60
N ARG A 85 6.59 15.86 -0.53
CA ARG A 85 7.32 16.89 0.23
C ARG A 85 7.38 18.23 -0.50
N ARG A 86 6.22 18.77 -0.87
CA ARG A 86 6.08 20.06 -1.57
C ARG A 86 6.47 21.25 -0.69
N ASP A 87 6.24 21.12 0.62
CA ASP A 87 6.32 22.22 1.59
C ASP A 87 7.69 22.27 2.31
N GLY A 88 8.65 21.45 1.87
CA GLY A 88 10.06 21.48 2.30
C GLY A 88 10.37 20.83 3.67
N GLY A 89 9.40 20.70 4.58
CA GLY A 89 9.60 20.05 5.88
C GLY A 89 9.59 18.51 5.78
N PRO A 90 10.53 17.79 6.42
CA PRO A 90 10.35 16.35 6.60
C PRO A 90 9.13 16.11 7.51
N TRP A 91 8.31 15.12 7.20
CA TRP A 91 7.30 14.65 8.14
C TRP A 91 7.90 13.50 8.94
N ALA A 92 7.81 13.58 10.28
CA ALA A 92 8.68 12.92 11.26
C ALA A 92 9.01 11.44 11.00
N ASP A 93 8.11 10.72 10.34
CA ASP A 93 8.15 9.27 10.16
C ASP A 93 8.19 8.81 8.70
N ILE A 94 8.20 9.74 7.72
CA ILE A 94 8.21 9.41 6.28
C ILE A 94 9.62 9.61 5.73
N PRO A 95 10.34 8.53 5.39
CA PRO A 95 11.74 8.64 4.96
C PRO A 95 11.88 9.12 3.51
N HIS A 96 10.85 8.95 2.68
CA HIS A 96 10.87 9.28 1.25
C HIS A 96 10.49 10.73 0.96
N TRP A 97 10.97 11.27 -0.17
CA TRP A 97 10.50 12.57 -0.66
C TRP A 97 9.04 12.49 -1.11
N LEU A 98 8.67 11.35 -1.68
CA LEU A 98 7.31 11.01 -2.08
C LEU A 98 7.02 9.57 -1.64
N GLN A 99 5.82 9.33 -1.09
CA GLN A 99 5.36 8.03 -0.63
C GLN A 99 4.09 7.64 -1.39
N PHE A 100 4.02 6.39 -1.83
CA PHE A 100 2.82 5.85 -2.48
C PHE A 100 1.79 5.36 -1.47
N CYS A 101 0.53 5.67 -1.76
CA CYS A 101 -0.65 5.17 -1.08
C CYS A 101 -0.69 3.64 -1.14
N GLN A 102 -0.87 3.01 0.02
CA GLN A 102 -1.14 1.57 0.14
C GLN A 102 -2.49 1.25 0.79
N TRP A 103 -3.21 2.27 1.29
CA TRP A 103 -4.58 2.13 1.81
C TRP A 103 -5.63 2.16 0.69
N THR A 104 -5.24 2.42 -0.56
CA THR A 104 -5.98 2.09 -1.78
C THR A 104 -5.01 1.69 -2.89
N ILE A 105 -5.25 0.53 -3.52
CA ILE A 105 -4.44 0.01 -4.63
C ILE A 105 -5.41 -0.68 -5.61
N ALA A 106 -5.23 -0.47 -6.92
CA ALA A 106 -5.90 -1.27 -7.95
C ALA A 106 -4.87 -2.03 -8.78
N ALA A 107 -5.13 -3.31 -9.07
CA ALA A 107 -4.21 -4.11 -9.87
C ALA A 107 -4.87 -5.25 -10.64
N ALA A 108 -4.21 -5.67 -11.71
CA ALA A 108 -4.47 -6.95 -12.34
C ALA A 108 -3.86 -8.09 -11.50
N PRO A 109 -4.50 -9.28 -11.48
CA PRO A 109 -3.92 -10.45 -10.82
C PRO A 109 -2.57 -10.81 -11.43
N GLY A 110 -1.60 -11.17 -10.59
CA GLY A 110 -0.27 -11.60 -11.01
C GLY A 110 0.72 -10.49 -11.33
N HIS A 111 0.42 -9.21 -11.03
CA HIS A 111 1.37 -8.12 -11.23
C HIS A 111 2.67 -8.36 -10.42
N PRO A 112 3.87 -8.25 -11.03
CA PRO A 112 5.14 -8.66 -10.41
C PRO A 112 5.48 -7.89 -9.12
N VAL A 113 4.99 -6.67 -8.98
CA VAL A 113 5.19 -5.82 -7.78
C VAL A 113 4.79 -6.55 -6.49
N PHE A 114 3.71 -7.36 -6.50
CA PHE A 114 3.24 -8.02 -5.29
C PHE A 114 4.15 -9.18 -4.88
N GLY A 115 4.72 -9.90 -5.86
CA GLY A 115 5.73 -10.92 -5.57
C GLY A 115 6.96 -10.29 -4.90
N ARG A 116 7.45 -9.18 -5.46
CA ARG A 116 8.56 -8.41 -4.87
C ARG A 116 8.23 -7.87 -3.49
N MET A 117 7.02 -7.37 -3.28
CA MET A 117 6.59 -6.84 -1.99
C MET A 117 6.50 -7.94 -0.94
N VAL A 118 5.96 -9.12 -1.28
CA VAL A 118 5.92 -10.27 -0.38
C VAL A 118 7.34 -10.73 -0.04
N ASP A 119 8.24 -10.82 -1.02
CA ASP A 119 9.65 -11.15 -0.77
C ASP A 119 10.38 -10.10 0.08
N ARG A 120 10.04 -8.81 -0.10
CA ARG A 120 10.53 -7.71 0.74
C ARG A 120 10.04 -7.89 2.17
N VAL A 121 8.75 -8.15 2.39
CA VAL A 121 8.18 -8.40 3.73
C VAL A 121 8.85 -9.58 4.41
N LEU A 122 9.00 -10.72 3.73
CA LEU A 122 9.63 -11.91 4.33
C LEU A 122 11.08 -11.66 4.76
N ARG A 123 11.84 -10.89 3.97
CA ARG A 123 13.19 -10.44 4.37
C ARG A 123 13.15 -9.47 5.54
N SER A 124 12.23 -8.50 5.54
CA SER A 124 12.06 -7.57 6.66
C SER A 124 11.78 -8.30 7.97
N LEU A 125 11.01 -9.39 7.95
CA LEU A 125 10.74 -10.19 9.15
C LEU A 125 11.99 -10.91 9.67
N ASP A 126 12.83 -11.43 8.78
CA ASP A 126 14.13 -12.02 9.17
C ASP A 126 15.03 -10.94 9.78
N ASP A 127 15.10 -9.76 9.15
CA ASP A 127 15.94 -8.64 9.59
C ASP A 127 15.47 -8.11 10.96
N LEU A 128 14.16 -7.97 11.16
CA LEU A 128 13.57 -7.59 12.44
C LEU A 128 13.83 -8.65 13.52
N SER A 129 13.64 -9.94 13.20
CA SER A 129 13.97 -11.03 14.12
C SER A 129 15.41 -10.93 14.59
N ALA A 130 16.36 -10.74 13.66
CA ALA A 130 17.78 -10.59 13.99
C ALA A 130 18.06 -9.32 14.82
N ALA A 131 17.47 -8.18 14.47
CA ALA A 131 17.63 -6.92 15.20
C ALA A 131 17.08 -6.99 16.64
N HIS A 132 16.02 -7.77 16.85
CA HIS A 132 15.40 -7.99 18.16
C HIS A 132 16.01 -9.18 18.92
N GLY A 133 17.24 -9.57 18.60
CA GLY A 133 17.98 -10.61 19.35
C GLY A 133 17.69 -12.05 18.92
N GLY A 134 17.15 -12.26 17.72
CA GLY A 134 16.83 -13.57 17.16
C GLY A 134 15.50 -14.15 17.66
N VAL A 135 14.58 -13.31 18.12
CA VAL A 135 13.25 -13.74 18.57
C VAL A 135 12.39 -14.21 17.40
N SER A 136 11.42 -15.09 17.65
CA SER A 136 10.49 -15.53 16.61
C SER A 136 9.58 -14.38 16.12
N VAL A 137 8.99 -14.53 14.93
CA VAL A 137 8.03 -13.54 14.38
C VAL A 137 6.84 -13.29 15.32
N GLU A 138 6.40 -14.32 16.06
CA GLU A 138 5.31 -14.22 17.04
C GLU A 138 5.67 -13.33 18.24
N GLU A 139 6.95 -13.34 18.63
CA GLU A 139 7.50 -12.58 19.74
C GLU A 139 7.91 -11.16 19.36
N LEU A 140 7.96 -10.82 18.07
CA LEU A 140 8.31 -9.48 17.61
C LEU A 140 7.35 -8.42 18.17
N ARG A 141 7.92 -7.31 18.64
CA ARG A 141 7.19 -6.11 19.08
C ARG A 141 7.76 -4.90 18.35
N PRO A 142 7.50 -4.78 17.04
CA PRO A 142 8.09 -3.75 16.22
C PRO A 142 7.53 -2.38 16.59
N GLU A 143 8.39 -1.37 16.59
CA GLU A 143 7.98 0.03 16.74
C GLU A 143 7.33 0.56 15.45
N SER A 144 6.65 1.70 15.52
CA SER A 144 5.95 2.30 14.37
C SER A 144 6.84 2.44 13.15
N PHE A 145 8.08 2.92 13.33
CA PHE A 145 9.06 3.05 12.25
C PHE A 145 9.39 1.70 11.59
N GLU A 146 9.52 0.64 12.38
CA GLU A 146 9.79 -0.71 11.88
C GLU A 146 8.61 -1.26 11.10
N VAL A 147 7.37 -1.03 11.57
CA VAL A 147 6.15 -1.39 10.83
C VAL A 147 6.12 -0.69 9.46
N MET A 148 6.35 0.63 9.43
CA MET A 148 6.33 1.40 8.19
C MET A 148 7.38 0.93 7.17
N ASN A 149 8.57 0.56 7.64
CA ASN A 149 9.71 0.15 6.80
C ASN A 149 9.73 -1.35 6.46
N SER A 150 8.84 -2.16 7.02
CA SER A 150 8.82 -3.61 6.81
C SER A 150 7.67 -4.07 5.92
N THR A 151 6.45 -3.66 6.23
CA THR A 151 5.22 -4.00 5.49
C THR A 151 4.45 -2.78 5.04
N GLY A 152 4.66 -1.65 5.72
CA GLY A 152 3.91 -0.42 5.53
C GLY A 152 4.38 0.43 4.34
N PRO A 153 4.09 1.74 4.37
CA PRO A 153 4.06 2.54 3.16
C PRO A 153 5.46 2.88 2.64
N ALA A 154 6.46 2.92 3.52
CA ALA A 154 7.85 3.11 3.13
C ALA A 154 8.36 1.89 2.34
N ALA A 155 8.11 0.68 2.84
CA ALA A 155 8.47 -0.55 2.13
C ALA A 155 7.73 -0.70 0.79
N TRP A 156 6.43 -0.37 0.77
CA TRP A 156 5.64 -0.33 -0.47
C TRP A 156 6.23 0.64 -1.48
N THR A 157 6.62 1.82 -1.02
CA THR A 157 7.21 2.86 -1.87
C THR A 157 8.52 2.41 -2.50
N ASP A 158 9.41 1.80 -1.71
CA ASP A 158 10.66 1.22 -2.23
C ASP A 158 10.38 0.23 -3.37
N VAL A 159 9.47 -0.72 -3.14
CA VAL A 159 9.20 -1.81 -4.10
C VAL A 159 8.53 -1.29 -5.38
N VAL A 160 7.58 -0.36 -5.26
CA VAL A 160 6.96 0.26 -6.44
C VAL A 160 7.98 1.09 -7.21
N PHE A 161 8.84 1.85 -6.52
CA PHE A 161 9.87 2.66 -7.15
C PHE A 161 10.92 1.81 -7.87
N GLU A 162 11.38 0.72 -7.27
CA GLU A 162 12.24 -0.27 -7.92
C GLU A 162 11.59 -0.85 -9.18
N GLN A 163 10.29 -1.17 -9.15
CA GLN A 163 9.56 -1.66 -10.33
C GLN A 163 9.44 -0.58 -11.42
N LEU A 164 9.24 0.69 -11.05
CA LEU A 164 9.23 1.82 -11.98
C LEU A 164 10.60 2.01 -12.65
N GLN A 165 11.69 1.80 -11.92
CA GLN A 165 13.05 1.89 -12.46
C GLN A 165 13.36 0.82 -13.52
N GLU A 166 12.67 -0.33 -13.50
CA GLU A 166 12.78 -1.32 -14.57
C GLU A 166 12.26 -0.79 -15.92
N TYR A 167 11.26 0.11 -15.88
CA TYR A 167 10.67 0.73 -17.07
C TYR A 167 11.32 2.07 -17.43
N ASN A 168 11.73 2.84 -16.42
CA ASN A 168 12.40 4.11 -16.59
C ASN A 168 13.66 4.18 -15.71
N PRO A 169 14.81 3.68 -16.23
CA PRO A 169 16.09 3.72 -15.50
C PRO A 169 16.65 5.12 -15.23
N LEU A 170 15.99 6.19 -15.72
CA LEU A 170 16.37 7.56 -15.44
C LEU A 170 15.79 8.09 -14.12
N LEU A 171 14.84 7.37 -13.51
CA LEU A 171 14.35 7.68 -12.16
C LEU A 171 15.45 7.34 -11.15
N ASN A 172 15.95 8.36 -10.45
CA ASN A 172 17.01 8.22 -9.46
C ASN A 172 16.47 8.28 -8.04
N ASP A 173 15.48 9.14 -7.79
CA ASP A 173 14.88 9.33 -6.47
C ASP A 173 13.36 9.52 -6.58
N THR A 174 12.62 9.18 -5.52
CA THR A 174 11.18 9.48 -5.40
C THR A 174 10.84 10.96 -5.63
N GLN A 175 11.80 11.87 -5.39
CA GLN A 175 11.70 13.29 -5.72
C GLN A 175 11.44 13.56 -7.22
N ASP A 176 11.89 12.67 -8.11
CA ASP A 176 11.66 12.80 -9.56
C ASP A 176 10.17 12.71 -9.94
N LEU A 177 9.32 12.25 -9.00
CA LEU A 177 7.86 12.16 -9.13
C LEU A 177 7.11 13.24 -8.31
N SER A 178 7.84 14.14 -7.65
CA SER A 178 7.24 15.23 -6.85
C SER A 178 6.53 16.25 -7.74
N PHE A 179 5.53 16.94 -7.19
CA PHE A 179 4.71 17.95 -7.89
C PHE A 179 3.92 17.42 -9.10
N MET A 180 3.62 16.12 -9.14
CA MET A 180 2.69 15.59 -10.13
C MET A 180 1.28 16.19 -9.97
N GLU A 181 0.76 16.73 -11.06
CA GLU A 181 -0.60 17.31 -11.16
C GLU A 181 -1.55 16.41 -11.96
N GLU A 182 -1.01 15.56 -12.85
CA GLU A 182 -1.78 14.70 -13.74
C GLU A 182 -1.36 13.23 -13.59
N PRO A 183 -2.27 12.26 -13.85
CA PRO A 183 -1.92 10.85 -13.89
C PRO A 183 -0.80 10.56 -14.88
N THR A 184 0.26 9.88 -14.44
CA THR A 184 1.41 9.53 -15.28
C THR A 184 1.55 8.01 -15.37
N LEU A 185 1.61 7.49 -16.59
CA LEU A 185 1.85 6.07 -16.86
C LEU A 185 3.35 5.84 -17.13
N ILE A 186 3.98 4.95 -16.35
CA ILE A 186 5.35 4.49 -16.55
C ILE A 186 5.33 2.96 -16.67
N GLY A 187 5.63 2.44 -17.86
CA GLY A 187 5.46 1.02 -18.15
C GLY A 187 3.99 0.62 -18.06
N ASP A 188 3.67 -0.23 -17.08
CA ASP A 188 2.32 -0.71 -16.78
C ASP A 188 1.76 -0.17 -15.44
N ILE A 189 2.43 0.83 -14.85
CA ILE A 189 2.07 1.43 -13.57
C ILE A 189 1.52 2.85 -13.81
N LEU A 190 0.26 3.06 -13.49
CA LEU A 190 -0.35 4.39 -13.44
C LEU A 190 -0.16 5.00 -12.05
N ILE A 191 0.49 6.14 -12.02
CA ILE A 191 0.68 6.94 -10.81
C ILE A 191 -0.33 8.08 -10.82
N LEU A 192 -1.22 8.11 -9.85
CA LEU A 192 -2.17 9.20 -9.65
C LEU A 192 -1.53 10.33 -8.82
N PRO A 193 -1.86 11.60 -9.11
CA PRO A 193 -1.42 12.74 -8.29
C PRO A 193 -1.98 12.65 -6.86
N ILE A 194 -1.54 13.54 -5.97
CA ILE A 194 -1.91 13.54 -4.55
C ILE A 194 -3.43 13.41 -4.33
N ASP A 195 -4.24 14.13 -5.10
CA ASP A 195 -5.70 14.09 -4.98
C ASP A 195 -6.33 12.80 -5.50
N GLY A 196 -5.62 11.99 -6.29
CA GLY A 196 -6.14 10.77 -6.90
C GLY A 196 -6.71 9.80 -5.87
N PHE A 197 -5.83 9.32 -4.98
CA PHE A 197 -6.27 8.60 -3.79
C PHE A 197 -6.24 9.50 -2.57
N GLY A 198 -5.23 10.33 -2.38
CA GLY A 198 -5.02 11.14 -1.17
C GLY A 198 -5.76 12.49 -1.09
N MET A 199 -6.96 12.65 -1.67
CA MET A 199 -7.77 13.86 -1.50
C MET A 199 -8.18 14.05 -0.03
N GLY A 200 -8.14 15.30 0.47
CA GLY A 200 -8.59 15.67 1.81
C GLY A 200 -7.54 15.51 2.92
N GLN A 201 -6.27 15.36 2.55
CA GLN A 201 -5.15 15.29 3.49
C GLN A 201 -4.72 16.69 3.93
N ASP A 202 -4.23 16.83 5.16
CA ASP A 202 -3.78 18.11 5.73
C ASP A 202 -2.37 18.53 5.27
N HIS A 203 -1.81 17.85 4.27
CA HIS A 203 -0.43 18.01 3.80
C HIS A 203 -0.34 17.82 2.28
N SER A 204 0.86 18.03 1.74
CA SER A 204 1.21 17.74 0.34
C SER A 204 0.35 18.49 -0.68
N ALA A 205 -0.21 19.64 -0.26
CA ALA A 205 -1.15 20.45 -1.02
C ALA A 205 -2.37 19.66 -1.56
N SER A 206 -2.81 18.62 -0.84
CA SER A 206 -4.06 17.92 -1.13
C SER A 206 -5.25 18.87 -1.02
N THR A 207 -6.24 18.69 -1.89
CA THR A 207 -7.44 19.52 -1.89
C THR A 207 -8.28 19.23 -0.65
N ASN A 208 -8.44 20.23 0.22
CA ASN A 208 -9.18 20.12 1.48
C ASN A 208 -10.15 21.31 1.72
N ASP A 209 -10.58 21.99 0.65
CA ASP A 209 -11.48 23.16 0.70
C ASP A 209 -12.97 22.82 0.52
N GLY A 210 -13.30 21.53 0.44
CA GLY A 210 -14.64 21.01 0.21
C GLY A 210 -15.01 20.81 -1.26
N SER A 211 -14.16 21.24 -2.20
CA SER A 211 -14.29 20.85 -3.61
C SER A 211 -13.80 19.41 -3.83
N ILE A 212 -14.22 18.80 -4.94
CA ILE A 212 -13.77 17.47 -5.37
C ILE A 212 -13.04 17.66 -6.70
N PRO A 213 -11.69 17.56 -6.71
CA PRO A 213 -10.91 17.68 -7.94
C PRO A 213 -11.27 16.60 -8.96
N GLU A 214 -11.01 16.87 -10.24
CA GLU A 214 -11.24 15.89 -11.30
C GLU A 214 -10.37 14.64 -11.13
N ALA A 215 -9.15 14.75 -10.63
CA ALA A 215 -8.31 13.58 -10.38
C ALA A 215 -8.85 12.68 -9.25
N ALA A 216 -9.68 13.21 -8.34
CA ALA A 216 -10.05 12.53 -7.11
C ALA A 216 -10.96 11.31 -7.33
N MET A 217 -10.52 10.16 -6.83
CA MET A 217 -11.21 8.88 -6.91
C MET A 217 -11.66 8.38 -5.54
N MET A 218 -10.85 8.63 -4.51
CA MET A 218 -11.06 8.19 -3.15
C MET A 218 -10.78 9.32 -2.16
N ARG A 219 -11.30 9.19 -0.93
CA ARG A 219 -10.94 10.00 0.23
C ARG A 219 -10.79 9.10 1.44
N HIS A 220 -9.69 9.26 2.17
CA HIS A 220 -9.46 8.59 3.45
C HIS A 220 -10.08 9.41 4.61
N LEU A 221 -10.67 8.75 5.60
CA LEU A 221 -11.32 9.41 6.74
C LEU A 221 -10.41 9.54 7.96
N PHE A 222 -9.28 8.84 7.97
CA PHE A 222 -8.26 8.88 9.04
C PHE A 222 -8.82 8.58 10.43
N THR A 223 -9.76 7.63 10.49
CA THR A 223 -10.44 7.30 11.74
C THR A 223 -9.53 6.58 12.73
N GLY A 224 -8.46 5.94 12.24
CA GLY A 224 -7.40 5.37 13.05
C GLY A 224 -7.88 4.24 13.96
N SER A 225 -8.95 3.53 13.60
CA SER A 225 -9.62 2.54 14.45
C SER A 225 -8.72 1.37 14.88
N TRP A 226 -7.57 1.16 14.23
CA TRP A 226 -6.58 0.15 14.58
C TRP A 226 -5.56 0.59 15.65
N ARG A 227 -5.54 1.86 16.07
CA ARG A 227 -4.53 2.37 17.01
C ARG A 227 -4.83 2.04 18.48
N ASP A 228 -6.05 1.63 18.77
CA ASP A 228 -6.54 1.34 20.13
C ASP A 228 -6.85 -0.15 20.37
N GLU A 229 -6.47 -1.05 19.45
CA GLU A 229 -6.58 -2.52 19.56
C GLU A 229 -5.23 -3.20 19.81
#